data_AF-A0A936WE32-F1
#
_entry.id   AF-A0A936WE32-F1
#
_cell.length_a   1.000
_cell.length_b   1.000
_cell.length_c   1.000
_cell.angle_alpha   90.00
_cell.angle_beta   90.00
_cell.angle_gamma   90.00
#
_symmetry.space_group_name_H-M   'P 1'
#
loop_
_entity.id
_entity.type
_entity.pdbx_description
1 polymer ?
#
loop_
_entity_poly.entity_id
_entity_poly.type
_entity_poly.pdbx_seq_one_letter_code
_entity_poly.pdbx_strand_id
1 'polypeptide(L)'
;MVHDALSVANLLSVITALTITGLFGASWNNMDNLSLRLKDVREAGTYQLGCRLDELYAAVAEAGCVLFEVDLVEIEGKEKFIAAIAQAVRVPDWFGGNWDALADILSDLSWQPACGYVLLLRNDNGTLGMAAEDHNIAMEIFADTIAFWKSQDKPFWIFFC
;
A
#
# COMPACT_ATOMS: atom_id res chain seq x y z
N MET A 1 -48.42 -12.84 53.63
CA MET A 1 -48.82 -11.49 53.19
C MET A 1 -47.55 -10.66 53.10
N VAL A 2 -47.12 -10.35 51.85
CA VAL A 2 -46.12 -9.35 51.37
C VAL A 2 -44.72 -9.28 52.01
N HIS A 3 -43.59 -8.97 51.36
CA HIS A 3 -43.01 -8.96 49.99
C HIS A 3 -41.57 -8.37 50.20
N ASP A 4 -40.62 -8.66 49.29
CA ASP A 4 -39.34 -7.92 49.07
C ASP A 4 -38.19 -8.05 50.12
N ALA A 5 -36.88 -8.02 49.81
CA ALA A 5 -36.14 -7.77 48.58
C ALA A 5 -34.67 -8.27 48.71
N LEU A 6 -34.15 -8.85 47.62
CA LEU A 6 -32.80 -8.69 47.04
C LEU A 6 -31.52 -8.93 47.89
N SER A 7 -31.11 -10.20 47.86
CA SER A 7 -29.76 -10.76 47.58
C SER A 7 -28.56 -9.80 47.50
N VAL A 8 -27.60 -9.99 48.42
CA VAL A 8 -26.27 -9.34 48.44
C VAL A 8 -25.12 -10.28 48.07
N ALA A 9 -25.35 -11.31 47.25
CA ALA A 9 -24.26 -12.23 46.89
C ALA A 9 -24.40 -12.80 45.49
N ASN A 10 -24.08 -12.00 44.46
CA ASN A 10 -23.47 -12.53 43.24
C ASN A 10 -22.81 -11.42 42.41
N LEU A 11 -21.77 -11.78 41.66
CA LEU A 11 -21.10 -11.06 40.56
C LEU A 11 -19.73 -10.43 40.88
N LEU A 12 -18.71 -11.28 40.75
CA LEU A 12 -17.44 -10.93 40.14
C LEU A 12 -17.68 -10.35 38.72
N SER A 13 -16.78 -9.47 38.27
CA SER A 13 -16.51 -9.03 36.88
C SER A 13 -16.92 -7.61 36.50
N VAL A 14 -16.34 -6.56 37.08
CA VAL A 14 -16.18 -5.28 36.38
C VAL A 14 -14.93 -4.55 36.90
N ILE A 15 -13.83 -4.60 36.16
CA ILE A 15 -12.75 -3.60 36.28
C ILE A 15 -13.23 -2.39 35.47
N THR A 16 -13.78 -1.40 36.16
CA THR A 16 -14.33 -0.19 35.56
C THR A 16 -13.24 0.85 35.32
N ALA A 17 -13.31 1.45 34.14
CA ALA A 17 -12.51 2.51 33.59
C ALA A 17 -12.18 3.67 34.54
N LEU A 18 -10.92 4.11 34.52
CA LEU A 18 -10.49 5.44 34.98
C LEU A 18 -10.37 6.36 33.76
N THR A 19 -11.27 7.31 33.71
CA THR A 19 -11.30 8.48 32.84
C THR A 19 -10.10 9.39 33.09
N ILE A 20 -9.32 9.68 32.05
CA ILE A 20 -8.53 10.91 31.98
C ILE A 20 -9.04 11.71 30.79
N THR A 21 -9.80 12.75 31.09
CA THR A 21 -10.22 13.77 30.13
C THR A 21 -9.19 14.90 30.15
N GLY A 22 -8.44 15.04 29.05
CA GLY A 22 -8.00 16.33 28.50
C GLY A 22 -6.73 16.96 29.07
N LEU A 23 -5.62 16.79 28.37
CA LEU A 23 -4.57 17.79 28.12
C LEU A 23 -3.52 17.17 27.18
N PHE A 24 -3.78 17.26 25.88
CA PHE A 24 -2.83 17.37 24.76
C PHE A 24 -3.71 17.15 23.52
N GLY A 25 -4.10 18.25 22.88
CA GLY A 25 -4.63 18.20 21.52
C GLY A 25 -3.52 17.73 20.59
N ALA A 26 -3.32 16.43 20.49
CA ALA A 26 -2.67 15.87 19.32
C ALA A 26 -3.71 15.93 18.22
N SER A 27 -3.66 16.99 17.42
CA SER A 27 -3.95 16.83 16.01
C SER A 27 -3.02 15.70 15.54
N TRP A 28 -3.56 14.48 15.45
CA TRP A 28 -2.85 13.36 14.86
C TRP A 28 -2.75 13.68 13.37
N ASN A 29 -1.68 14.37 12.98
CA ASN A 29 -1.38 14.57 11.58
C ASN A 29 -1.26 13.19 10.95
N ASN A 30 -2.20 12.85 10.08
CA ASN A 30 -2.21 11.65 9.26
C ASN A 30 -0.89 11.46 8.49
N MET A 31 -0.17 12.57 8.25
CA MET A 31 1.07 12.67 7.48
C MET A 31 2.29 12.07 8.19
N ASP A 32 2.48 12.34 9.49
CA ASP A 32 3.61 11.79 10.27
C ASP A 32 3.51 10.26 10.40
N ASN A 33 2.29 9.72 10.30
CA ASN A 33 2.05 8.29 10.36
C ASN A 33 2.42 7.60 9.05
N LEU A 34 1.99 8.15 7.90
CA LEU A 34 2.20 7.50 6.61
C LEU A 34 3.68 7.43 6.20
N SER A 35 4.43 8.52 6.36
CA SER A 35 5.85 8.54 5.98
C SER A 35 6.70 7.59 6.84
N LEU A 36 6.37 7.43 8.14
CA LEU A 36 6.97 6.44 9.01
C LEU A 36 6.62 5.01 8.58
N ARG A 37 5.35 4.76 8.26
CA ARG A 37 4.90 3.44 7.80
C ARG A 37 5.53 3.05 6.49
N LEU A 38 5.69 3.98 5.54
CA LEU A 38 6.37 3.72 4.26
C LEU A 38 7.82 3.24 4.42
N LYS A 39 8.47 3.55 5.55
CA LYS A 39 9.81 3.05 5.92
C LYS A 39 9.79 1.66 6.54
N ASP A 40 8.65 1.17 7.01
CA ASP A 40 8.53 -0.16 7.62
C ASP A 40 8.37 -1.24 6.54
N VAL A 41 9.48 -1.94 6.27
CA VAL A 41 9.55 -3.05 5.33
C VAL A 41 8.51 -4.14 5.60
N ARG A 42 8.14 -4.36 6.87
CA ARG A 42 7.21 -5.44 7.25
C ARG A 42 5.79 -5.13 6.80
N GLU A 43 5.42 -3.85 6.87
CA GLU A 43 4.10 -3.38 6.48
C GLU A 43 3.96 -3.18 4.97
N ALA A 44 5.05 -3.19 4.20
CA ALA A 44 4.99 -3.02 2.76
C ALA A 44 4.07 -4.06 2.10
N GLY A 45 3.27 -3.64 1.13
CA GLY A 45 2.18 -4.45 0.63
C GLY A 45 1.34 -3.73 -0.41
N THR A 46 0.22 -4.36 -0.73
CA THR A 46 -0.75 -3.86 -1.69
C THR A 46 -1.98 -3.32 -0.97
N TYR A 47 -2.39 -2.08 -1.27
CA TYR A 47 -3.46 -1.38 -0.55
C TYR A 47 -4.33 -0.52 -1.49
N GLN A 48 -5.58 -0.28 -1.10
CA GLN A 48 -6.38 0.80 -1.66
C GLN A 48 -5.97 2.11 -0.98
N LEU A 49 -5.73 3.16 -1.76
CA LEU A 49 -5.28 4.45 -1.24
C LEU A 49 -6.41 5.12 -0.45
N GLY A 50 -6.23 5.21 0.86
CA GLY A 50 -7.22 5.82 1.77
C GLY A 50 -7.03 7.31 2.01
N CYS A 51 -5.93 7.90 1.53
CA CYS A 51 -5.59 9.32 1.70
C CYS A 51 -5.60 10.06 0.36
N ARG A 52 -5.47 11.39 0.40
CA ARG A 52 -5.36 12.20 -0.81
C ARG A 52 -3.99 12.01 -1.48
N LEU A 53 -3.93 12.21 -2.80
CA LEU A 53 -2.68 12.10 -3.56
C LEU A 53 -1.59 13.06 -3.06
N ASP A 54 -1.96 14.27 -2.67
CA ASP A 54 -1.01 15.25 -2.10
C ASP A 54 -0.38 14.77 -0.79
N GLU A 55 -1.14 14.04 0.04
CA GLU A 55 -0.63 13.43 1.27
C GLU A 55 0.34 12.28 0.95
N LEU A 56 0.01 11.44 -0.03
CA LEU A 56 0.91 10.36 -0.47
C LEU A 56 2.23 10.92 -1.01
N TYR A 57 2.18 11.93 -1.87
CA TYR A 57 3.38 12.54 -2.45
C TYR A 57 4.30 13.14 -1.36
N ALA A 58 3.71 13.85 -0.39
CA ALA A 58 4.45 14.38 0.75
C ALA A 58 5.10 13.26 1.57
N ALA A 59 4.35 12.20 1.86
CA ALA A 59 4.84 11.07 2.65
C ALA A 59 5.95 10.27 1.95
N VAL A 60 5.84 10.05 0.64
CA VAL A 60 6.87 9.39 -0.17
C VAL A 60 8.17 10.20 -0.15
N ALA A 61 8.06 11.51 -0.37
CA ALA A 61 9.22 12.40 -0.37
C ALA A 61 9.93 12.42 0.99
N GLU A 62 9.17 12.49 2.09
CA GLU A 62 9.71 12.41 3.46
C GLU A 62 10.28 11.01 3.79
N ALA A 63 9.72 9.96 3.18
CA ALA A 63 10.22 8.61 3.33
C ALA A 63 11.56 8.36 2.61
N GLY A 64 11.90 9.20 1.63
CA GLY A 64 13.02 8.95 0.73
C GLY A 64 12.76 7.79 -0.25
N CYS A 65 11.47 7.50 -0.49
CA CYS A 65 11.05 6.51 -1.46
C CYS A 65 10.93 7.14 -2.85
N VAL A 66 11.04 6.32 -3.89
CA VAL A 66 10.71 6.71 -5.26
C VAL A 66 9.26 6.34 -5.56
N LEU A 67 8.52 7.26 -6.17
CA LEU A 67 7.17 7.03 -6.66
C LEU A 67 7.17 6.75 -8.16
N PHE A 68 6.54 5.66 -8.55
CA PHE A 68 6.12 5.35 -9.91
C PHE A 68 4.62 5.50 -9.99
N GLU A 69 4.15 6.43 -10.81
CA GLU A 69 2.73 6.67 -11.02
C GLU A 69 2.32 6.18 -12.41
N VAL A 70 1.25 5.39 -12.46
CA VAL A 70 0.63 4.90 -13.68
C VAL A 70 -0.82 5.32 -13.68
N ASP A 71 -1.24 6.04 -14.71
CA ASP A 71 -2.65 6.33 -14.95
C ASP A 71 -3.25 5.23 -15.82
N LEU A 72 -4.28 4.54 -15.30
CA LEU A 72 -4.96 3.45 -15.99
C LEU A 72 -6.14 3.91 -16.85
N VAL A 73 -6.38 5.22 -16.96
CA VAL A 73 -7.38 5.76 -17.90
C VAL A 73 -7.05 5.28 -19.32
N GLU A 74 -8.03 4.65 -19.97
CA GLU A 74 -7.93 4.11 -21.34
C GLU A 74 -6.87 3.02 -21.55
N ILE A 75 -6.30 2.49 -20.46
CA ILE A 75 -5.44 1.30 -20.51
C ILE A 75 -6.33 0.07 -20.59
N GLU A 76 -6.26 -0.62 -21.73
CA GLU A 76 -7.02 -1.83 -21.99
C GLU A 76 -6.10 -2.90 -22.59
N GLY A 77 -6.12 -4.07 -21.95
CA GLY A 77 -5.32 -5.22 -22.35
C GLY A 77 -3.91 -5.23 -21.75
N LYS A 78 -3.39 -6.45 -21.67
CA LYS A 78 -2.08 -6.79 -21.10
C LYS A 78 -0.94 -5.93 -21.67
N GLU A 79 -0.86 -5.81 -22.98
CA GLU A 79 0.28 -5.18 -23.65
C GLU A 79 0.37 -3.70 -23.27
N LYS A 80 -0.76 -2.98 -23.24
CA LYS A 80 -0.81 -1.58 -22.83
C LYS A 80 -0.50 -1.41 -21.35
N PHE A 81 -1.01 -2.30 -20.49
CA PHE A 81 -0.73 -2.26 -19.06
C PHE A 81 0.76 -2.45 -18.76
N ILE A 82 1.37 -3.48 -19.36
CA ILE A 82 2.81 -3.77 -19.23
C ILE A 82 3.65 -2.59 -19.72
N ALA A 83 3.29 -2.01 -20.88
CA ALA A 83 3.98 -0.84 -21.42
C ALA A 83 3.85 0.41 -20.51
N ALA A 84 2.68 0.62 -19.90
CA ALA A 84 2.44 1.75 -19.00
C ALA A 84 3.30 1.67 -17.73
N ILE A 85 3.42 0.49 -17.11
CA ILE A 85 4.33 0.30 -15.97
C ILE A 85 5.78 0.50 -16.38
N ALA A 86 6.20 -0.12 -17.49
CA ALA A 86 7.57 0.00 -18.00
C ALA A 86 7.98 1.46 -18.24
N GLN A 87 7.06 2.26 -18.79
CA GLN A 87 7.24 3.70 -18.97
C GLN A 87 7.37 4.44 -17.63
N ALA A 88 6.51 4.12 -16.65
CA ALA A 88 6.53 4.78 -15.34
C ALA A 88 7.84 4.51 -14.56
N VAL A 89 8.36 3.27 -14.62
CA VAL A 89 9.65 2.93 -14.00
C VAL A 89 10.86 3.38 -14.81
N ARG A 90 10.65 3.96 -16.01
CA ARG A 90 11.69 4.44 -16.93
C ARG A 90 12.71 3.34 -17.27
N VAL A 91 12.19 2.17 -17.65
CA VAL A 91 13.04 1.03 -18.04
C VAL A 91 13.98 1.43 -19.19
N PRO A 92 15.23 0.93 -19.22
CA PRO A 92 16.09 1.08 -20.40
C PRO A 92 15.59 0.28 -21.61
N ASP A 93 16.17 0.52 -22.79
CA ASP A 93 15.67 0.06 -24.10
C ASP A 93 15.57 -1.47 -24.33
N TRP A 94 15.93 -2.31 -23.36
CA TRP A 94 15.93 -3.79 -23.48
C TRP A 94 14.61 -4.46 -23.08
N PHE A 95 13.51 -3.72 -23.01
CA PHE A 95 12.25 -4.23 -22.50
C PHE A 95 11.54 -5.25 -23.43
N GLY A 96 11.28 -6.45 -22.92
CA GLY A 96 10.68 -7.56 -23.67
C GLY A 96 9.15 -7.53 -23.83
N GLY A 97 8.44 -6.62 -23.15
CA GLY A 97 7.00 -6.40 -23.34
C GLY A 97 6.09 -7.57 -22.94
N ASN A 98 6.55 -8.46 -22.05
CA ASN A 98 5.81 -9.62 -21.57
C ASN A 98 5.82 -9.70 -20.02
N TRP A 99 5.15 -10.69 -19.45
CA TRP A 99 5.02 -10.84 -17.99
C TRP A 99 6.36 -11.08 -17.29
N ASP A 100 7.22 -11.91 -17.88
CA ASP A 100 8.56 -12.18 -17.33
C ASP A 100 9.40 -10.90 -17.33
N ALA A 101 9.35 -10.13 -18.42
CA ALA A 101 10.02 -8.85 -18.52
C ALA A 101 9.48 -7.82 -17.51
N LEU A 102 8.17 -7.86 -17.19
CA LEU A 102 7.60 -7.02 -16.14
C LEU A 102 8.15 -7.41 -14.76
N ALA A 103 8.18 -8.70 -14.45
CA ALA A 103 8.71 -9.20 -13.18
C ALA A 103 10.20 -8.84 -13.01
N ASP A 104 10.99 -8.95 -14.08
CA ASP A 104 12.41 -8.58 -14.09
C ASP A 104 12.61 -7.10 -13.77
N ILE A 105 11.88 -6.20 -14.44
CA ILE A 105 12.07 -4.75 -14.23
C ILE A 105 11.53 -4.25 -12.89
N LEU A 106 10.55 -4.94 -12.30
CA LEU A 106 10.06 -4.62 -10.96
C LEU A 106 10.99 -5.16 -9.87
N SER A 107 11.77 -6.20 -10.16
CA SER A 107 12.75 -6.78 -9.24
C SER A 107 14.16 -6.18 -9.40
N ASP A 108 14.47 -5.55 -10.54
CA ASP A 108 15.69 -4.77 -10.75
C ASP A 108 15.34 -3.31 -11.03
N LEU A 109 15.46 -2.47 -10.00
CA LEU A 109 15.33 -1.01 -10.11
C LEU A 109 16.67 -0.30 -9.91
N SER A 110 17.77 -0.95 -10.29
CA SER A 110 19.14 -0.43 -10.07
C SER A 110 19.40 0.94 -10.70
N TRP A 111 18.63 1.34 -11.71
CA TRP A 111 18.71 2.67 -12.33
C TRP A 111 17.98 3.79 -11.56
N GLN A 112 17.17 3.45 -10.56
CA GLN A 112 16.51 4.42 -9.65
C GLN A 112 16.75 4.06 -8.18
N PRO A 113 18.00 4.05 -7.69
CA PRO A 113 18.29 3.61 -6.33
C PRO A 113 17.59 4.48 -5.28
N ALA A 114 16.80 3.85 -4.41
CA ALA A 114 16.06 4.50 -3.34
C ALA A 114 16.06 3.69 -2.04
N CYS A 115 15.61 4.32 -0.94
CA CYS A 115 15.36 3.65 0.34
C CYS A 115 14.17 2.68 0.26
N GLY A 116 13.24 2.92 -0.67
CA GLY A 116 12.07 2.10 -0.94
C GLY A 116 11.32 2.61 -2.17
N TYR A 117 10.28 1.90 -2.57
CA TYR A 117 9.54 2.17 -3.80
C TYR A 117 8.04 2.18 -3.54
N VAL A 118 7.33 3.00 -4.31
CA VAL A 118 5.88 3.06 -4.33
C VAL A 118 5.42 3.01 -5.78
N LEU A 119 4.57 2.05 -6.12
CA LEU A 119 3.83 2.00 -7.38
C LEU A 119 2.38 2.42 -7.11
N LEU A 120 1.98 3.56 -7.67
CA LEU A 120 0.62 4.07 -7.60
C LEU A 120 -0.09 3.80 -8.93
N LEU A 121 -1.16 3.03 -8.89
CA LEU A 121 -2.03 2.69 -10.01
C LEU A 121 -3.32 3.50 -9.87
N ARG A 122 -3.41 4.60 -10.64
CA ARG A 122 -4.52 5.54 -10.59
C ARG A 122 -5.64 5.15 -11.54
N ASN A 123 -6.87 5.54 -11.17
CA ASN A 123 -8.08 5.27 -11.93
C ASN A 123 -8.26 3.77 -12.17
N ASP A 124 -7.91 2.96 -11.16
CA ASP A 124 -8.13 1.52 -11.22
C ASP A 124 -9.64 1.23 -11.25
N ASN A 125 -10.03 0.31 -12.14
CA ASN A 125 -11.40 -0.17 -12.26
C ASN A 125 -11.63 -1.53 -11.58
N GLY A 126 -10.64 -2.01 -10.82
CA GLY A 126 -10.63 -3.31 -10.15
C GLY A 126 -10.17 -4.48 -11.03
N THR A 127 -9.94 -4.24 -12.34
CA THR A 127 -9.44 -5.26 -13.27
C THR A 127 -8.14 -4.86 -13.95
N LEU A 128 -7.59 -3.68 -13.62
CA LEU A 128 -6.42 -3.10 -14.30
C LEU A 128 -6.60 -2.95 -15.81
N GLY A 129 -7.86 -2.92 -16.28
CA GLY A 129 -8.17 -2.90 -17.72
C GLY A 129 -7.89 -4.22 -18.46
N MET A 130 -7.74 -5.34 -17.74
CA MET A 130 -7.37 -6.63 -18.31
C MET A 130 -8.43 -7.73 -18.07
N ALA A 131 -8.24 -8.87 -18.75
CA ALA A 131 -8.99 -10.09 -18.47
C ALA A 131 -8.59 -10.68 -17.11
N ALA A 132 -9.46 -11.48 -16.49
CA ALA A 132 -9.24 -12.03 -15.16
C ALA A 132 -7.94 -12.85 -15.03
N GLU A 133 -7.57 -13.61 -16.06
CA GLU A 133 -6.33 -14.40 -16.08
C GLU A 133 -5.09 -13.50 -16.02
N ASP A 134 -5.03 -12.49 -16.89
CA ASP A 134 -3.94 -11.52 -16.95
C ASP A 134 -3.87 -10.66 -15.67
N HIS A 135 -5.03 -10.30 -15.12
CA HIS A 135 -5.11 -9.62 -13.83
C HIS A 135 -4.52 -10.46 -12.70
N ASN A 136 -4.84 -11.75 -12.63
CA ASN A 136 -4.30 -12.64 -11.60
C ASN A 136 -2.77 -12.74 -11.70
N ILE A 137 -2.24 -12.89 -12.92
CA ILE A 137 -0.79 -12.92 -13.16
C ILE A 137 -0.13 -11.60 -12.69
N ALA A 138 -0.73 -10.44 -12.99
CA ALA A 138 -0.21 -9.16 -12.52
C ALA A 138 -0.20 -9.07 -10.98
N MET A 139 -1.25 -9.54 -10.30
CA MET A 139 -1.32 -9.56 -8.84
C MET A 139 -0.29 -10.52 -8.21
N GLU A 140 0.00 -11.66 -8.85
CA GLU A 140 1.08 -12.56 -8.45
C GLU A 140 2.45 -11.90 -8.59
N ILE A 141 2.73 -11.27 -9.73
CA ILE A 141 3.97 -10.51 -9.96
C ILE A 141 4.15 -9.41 -8.92
N PHE A 142 3.07 -8.70 -8.56
CA PHE A 142 3.08 -7.69 -7.53
C PHE A 142 3.42 -8.27 -6.14
N ALA A 143 2.81 -9.40 -5.77
CA ALA A 143 3.11 -10.07 -4.52
C ALA A 143 4.57 -10.53 -4.45
N ASP A 144 5.08 -11.12 -5.53
CA ASP A 144 6.46 -11.57 -5.63
C ASP A 144 7.46 -10.41 -5.60
N THR A 145 7.15 -9.30 -6.28
CA THR A 145 7.95 -8.06 -6.23
C THR A 145 8.07 -7.55 -4.80
N ILE A 146 6.96 -7.49 -4.06
CA ILE A 146 6.95 -7.05 -2.66
C ILE A 146 7.79 -7.99 -1.81
N ALA A 147 7.61 -9.31 -1.95
CA ALA A 147 8.37 -10.29 -1.20
C ALA A 147 9.88 -10.22 -1.50
N PHE A 148 10.24 -10.03 -2.77
CA PHE A 148 11.62 -9.84 -3.21
C PHE A 148 12.24 -8.63 -2.53
N TRP A 149 11.64 -7.45 -2.62
CA TRP A 149 12.22 -6.23 -2.01
C TRP A 149 12.26 -6.30 -0.48
N LYS A 150 11.28 -6.94 0.16
CA LYS A 150 11.34 -7.22 1.61
C LYS A 150 12.57 -8.06 1.97
N SER A 151 12.93 -9.05 1.16
CA SER A 151 14.15 -9.85 1.36
C SER A 151 15.44 -9.03 1.21
N GLN A 152 15.37 -7.90 0.49
CA GLN A 152 16.46 -6.94 0.32
C GLN A 152 16.42 -5.80 1.35
N ASP A 153 15.60 -5.91 2.40
CA ASP A 153 15.37 -4.89 3.43
C ASP A 153 14.92 -3.53 2.85
N LYS A 154 14.14 -3.57 1.78
CA LYS A 154 13.54 -2.38 1.15
C LYS A 154 12.02 -2.53 1.07
N PRO A 155 11.25 -1.49 1.45
CA PRO A 155 9.82 -1.53 1.28
C PRO A 155 9.45 -1.27 -0.18
N PHE A 156 8.57 -2.09 -0.75
CA PHE A 156 7.90 -1.84 -2.02
C PHE A 156 6.39 -1.81 -1.77
N TRP A 157 5.75 -0.68 -2.04
CA TRP A 157 4.33 -0.47 -1.82
C TRP A 157 3.59 -0.41 -3.14
N ILE A 158 2.38 -0.96 -3.18
CA ILE A 158 1.49 -0.84 -4.33
C ILE A 158 0.17 -0.25 -3.84
N PHE A 159 -0.22 0.88 -4.42
CA PHE A 159 -1.48 1.55 -4.10
C PHE A 159 -2.38 1.60 -5.33
N PHE A 160 -3.67 1.33 -5.14
CA PHE A 160 -4.72 1.55 -6.15
C PHE A 160 -5.61 2.71 -5.71
N CYS A 161 -6.08 3.55 -6.64
CA CYS A 161 -7.05 4.60 -6.33
C CYS A 161 -7.99 4.93 -7.50
#